data_AF-A0A1Q8LGJ6-F1
#
_entry.id   AF-A0A1Q8LGJ6-F1
#
_cell.length_a   1.000
_cell.length_b   1.000
_cell.length_c   1.000
_cell.angle_alpha   90.00
_cell.angle_beta   90.00
_cell.angle_gamma   90.00
#
_symmetry.space_group_name_H-M   'P 1'
#
loop_
_entity.id
_entity.type
_entity.pdbx_description
1 polymer ?
#
loop_
_entity_poly.entity_id
_entity_poly.type
_entity_poly.pdbx_seq_one_letter_code
_entity_poly.pdbx_strand_id
1 'polypeptide(L)'
;MLSVVPEAGSGDEARVQEGPALIDELVREGARRMLAQALQAEVDDYITRHSNERDAHGRRLVVRNGSHEPREVVTAAGAVAVRAPRVDDRRIDPATGERRRFSSAILPSWCRRTPKITEVLPLLYLHGLSSGDFVPALGQFLGSNAGLSSSTVTRLTETWKTEQQAFSHRDLSGVDYVYVWADGIHVTIRLAEHKLCLLVLIGVRADGHKELVALVDGYREATESWADLLRDCARRGMRAPVLAVGDGALGFWGALREVFPETREQRCWVHKTANVLAALPKSAHPGAKKALTEIWNGRRQTQGPRRRDLLRRRLRGQSSARPWRRSVTTLDELLAFYDFPAEHWQYLRTTNPIESTFATVRHRTRVTRGPGSRTAGLAMAFKLIEAAQDRWRAVKRPAPGRARPRRSSLRGRTTR
;
A
#
# COMPACT_ATOMS: atom_id res chain seq x y z
N MET A 1 -25.60 8.00 -66.78
CA MET A 1 -24.73 7.77 -67.96
C MET A 1 -23.41 7.24 -67.44
N LEU A 2 -22.99 6.08 -67.94
CA LEU A 2 -21.78 5.34 -67.56
C LEU A 2 -20.50 5.94 -68.18
N SER A 3 -19.37 5.72 -67.49
CA SER A 3 -17.95 5.77 -67.92
C SER A 3 -17.38 7.18 -68.17
N VAL A 4 -16.14 7.52 -67.76
CA VAL A 4 -14.86 6.84 -68.05
C VAL A 4 -13.79 7.18 -66.99
N VAL A 5 -12.94 6.19 -66.65
CA VAL A 5 -11.65 6.34 -65.95
C VAL A 5 -10.52 6.40 -66.99
N PRO A 6 -9.47 7.20 -66.77
CA PRO A 6 -8.08 6.66 -66.79
C PRO A 6 -7.24 7.31 -65.66
N GLU A 7 -6.12 6.81 -65.15
CA GLU A 7 -5.34 5.58 -65.24
C GLU A 7 -4.39 5.62 -64.02
N ALA A 8 -3.84 4.48 -63.61
CA ALA A 8 -2.89 4.39 -62.50
C ALA A 8 -1.53 4.99 -62.90
N GLY A 9 -1.03 5.93 -62.09
CA GLY A 9 0.32 6.47 -62.18
C GLY A 9 0.95 6.56 -60.78
N SER A 10 1.94 5.71 -60.57
CA SER A 10 2.84 5.58 -59.41
C SER A 10 3.17 6.88 -58.67
N GLY A 11 3.02 6.88 -57.34
CA GLY A 11 3.53 7.96 -56.51
C GLY A 11 3.21 7.77 -55.03
N ASP A 12 4.10 7.08 -54.34
CA ASP A 12 4.39 7.23 -52.91
C ASP A 12 3.24 6.90 -51.93
N GLU A 13 3.20 5.64 -51.46
CA GLU A 13 2.49 5.28 -50.23
C GLU A 13 3.18 5.91 -49.01
N ALA A 14 3.09 7.24 -48.87
CA ALA A 14 3.13 7.88 -47.57
C ALA A 14 1.81 7.53 -46.87
N ARG A 15 1.71 6.30 -46.35
CA ARG A 15 0.73 5.95 -45.33
C ARG A 15 1.05 6.78 -44.09
N VAL A 16 0.45 7.96 -44.03
CA VAL A 16 0.40 8.78 -42.84
C VAL A 16 -0.14 7.91 -41.71
N GLN A 17 0.71 7.62 -40.72
CA GLN A 17 0.33 6.94 -39.47
C GLN A 17 -0.45 7.91 -38.59
N GLU A 18 -1.65 8.29 -39.04
CA GLU A 18 -2.50 9.26 -38.39
C GLU A 18 -3.40 8.59 -37.35
N GLY A 19 -3.23 8.98 -36.07
CA GLY A 19 -4.14 8.64 -34.99
C GLY A 19 -3.43 8.61 -33.62
N PRO A 20 -3.13 7.46 -33.00
CA PRO A 20 -2.64 7.40 -31.62
C PRO A 20 -1.15 7.78 -31.44
N ALA A 21 -0.29 7.39 -32.39
CA ALA A 21 1.16 7.57 -32.28
C ALA A 21 1.58 9.06 -32.28
N LEU A 22 0.86 9.89 -33.04
CA LEU A 22 1.08 11.34 -33.12
C LEU A 22 0.83 12.05 -31.80
N ILE A 23 -0.19 11.63 -31.03
CA ILE A 23 -0.50 12.22 -29.73
C ILE A 23 0.64 11.91 -28.74
N ASP A 24 1.10 10.66 -28.70
CA ASP A 24 2.17 10.26 -27.78
C ASP A 24 3.51 10.94 -28.12
N GLU A 25 3.80 11.14 -29.41
CA GLU A 25 4.95 11.92 -29.87
C GLU A 25 4.85 13.39 -29.46
N LEU A 26 3.68 14.01 -29.64
CA LEU A 26 3.43 15.39 -29.21
C LEU A 26 3.56 15.54 -27.69
N VAL A 27 3.03 14.59 -26.92
CA VAL A 27 3.15 14.59 -25.45
C VAL A 27 4.61 14.45 -25.03
N ARG A 28 5.37 13.54 -25.66
CA ARG A 28 6.79 13.33 -25.37
C ARG A 28 7.64 14.55 -25.72
N GLU A 29 7.40 15.17 -26.87
CA GLU A 29 8.09 16.38 -27.30
C GLU A 29 7.73 17.58 -26.41
N GLY A 30 6.45 17.71 -26.03
CA GLY A 30 5.99 18.70 -25.06
C GLY A 30 6.70 18.54 -23.71
N ALA A 31 6.74 17.31 -23.18
CA ALA A 31 7.44 16.99 -21.94
C ALA A 31 8.94 17.31 -22.03
N ARG A 32 9.59 17.01 -23.16
CA ARG A 32 11.00 17.35 -23.41
C ARG A 32 11.25 18.85 -23.34
N ARG A 33 10.43 19.65 -24.02
CA ARG A 33 10.56 21.11 -24.05
C ARG A 33 10.32 21.73 -22.67
N MET A 34 9.25 21.30 -22.00
CA MET A 34 8.93 21.77 -20.65
C MET A 34 10.03 21.45 -19.64
N LEU A 35 10.55 20.22 -19.67
CA LEU A 35 11.64 19.82 -18.78
C LEU A 35 12.92 20.60 -19.06
N ALA A 36 13.26 20.83 -20.33
CA ALA A 36 14.40 21.66 -20.71
C ALA A 36 14.24 23.10 -20.18
N GLN A 37 13.07 23.72 -20.35
CA GLN A 37 12.80 25.06 -19.83
C GLN A 37 12.87 25.11 -18.30
N ALA A 38 12.30 24.13 -17.60
CA ALA A 38 12.33 24.08 -16.14
C ALA A 38 13.77 23.95 -15.60
N LEU A 39 14.61 23.13 -16.24
CA LEU A 39 16.02 23.00 -15.88
C LEU A 39 16.83 24.27 -16.14
N GLN A 40 16.51 25.01 -17.21
CA GLN A 40 17.12 26.32 -17.46
C GLN A 40 16.74 27.32 -16.38
N ALA A 41 15.44 27.40 -16.05
CA ALA A 41 14.93 28.30 -15.01
C ALA A 41 15.55 27.99 -13.64
N GLU A 42 15.70 26.72 -13.27
CA GLU A 42 16.36 26.31 -12.02
C GLU A 42 17.82 26.77 -11.95
N VAL A 43 18.58 26.63 -13.04
CA VAL A 43 19.97 27.10 -13.11
C VAL A 43 20.05 28.62 -13.08
N ASP A 44 19.17 29.32 -13.79
CA ASP A 44 19.16 30.79 -13.81
C ASP A 44 18.81 31.37 -12.44
N ASP A 45 17.85 30.77 -11.73
CA ASP A 45 17.52 31.12 -10.35
C ASP A 45 18.72 30.88 -9.41
N TYR A 46 19.38 29.73 -9.54
CA TYR A 46 20.57 29.41 -8.74
C TYR A 46 21.72 30.41 -8.95
N ILE A 47 22.04 30.75 -10.21
CA ILE A 47 23.09 31.72 -10.54
C ILE A 47 22.71 33.13 -10.06
N THR A 48 21.44 33.51 -10.22
CA THR A 48 20.94 34.83 -9.80
C THR A 48 21.04 34.99 -8.29
N ARG A 49 20.61 33.97 -7.53
CA ARG A 49 20.70 33.93 -6.07
C ARG A 49 22.14 34.12 -5.56
N HIS A 50 23.13 33.66 -6.32
CA HIS A 50 24.55 33.73 -5.95
C HIS A 50 25.35 34.78 -6.74
N SER A 51 24.68 35.75 -7.38
CA SER A 51 25.32 36.76 -8.24
C SER A 51 26.27 37.73 -7.52
N ASN A 52 26.08 37.90 -6.21
CA ASN A 52 26.90 38.74 -5.35
C ASN A 52 28.16 38.02 -4.82
N GLU A 53 28.23 36.70 -4.97
CA GLU A 53 29.37 35.92 -4.51
C GLU A 53 30.50 36.00 -5.55
N ARG A 54 31.51 36.82 -5.25
CA ARG A 54 32.60 37.17 -6.17
C ARG A 54 33.97 36.90 -5.56
N ASP A 55 34.95 36.63 -6.40
CA ASP A 55 36.36 36.53 -6.00
C ASP A 55 36.99 37.91 -5.76
N ALA A 56 38.25 37.93 -5.33
CA ALA A 56 39.02 39.16 -5.10
C ALA A 56 39.22 40.02 -6.35
N HIS A 57 38.99 39.46 -7.55
CA HIS A 57 39.05 40.16 -8.84
C HIS A 57 37.66 40.56 -9.36
N GLY A 58 36.62 40.45 -8.52
CA GLY A 58 35.24 40.82 -8.84
C GLY A 58 34.52 39.87 -9.80
N ARG A 59 35.08 38.68 -10.08
CA ARG A 59 34.45 37.67 -10.95
C ARG A 59 33.48 36.82 -10.13
N ARG A 60 32.33 36.48 -10.72
CA ARG A 60 31.33 35.62 -10.05
C ARG A 60 31.90 34.23 -9.77
N LEU A 61 31.66 33.73 -8.57
CA LEU A 61 32.05 32.37 -8.15
C LEU A 61 31.10 31.30 -8.68
N VAL A 62 29.85 31.66 -9.00
CA VAL A 62 28.84 30.75 -9.55
C VAL A 62 28.50 31.19 -10.96
N VAL A 63 28.86 30.37 -11.95
CA VAL A 63 28.66 30.68 -13.37
C VAL A 63 28.10 29.50 -14.13
N ARG A 64 27.41 29.77 -15.23
CA ARG A 64 26.95 28.74 -16.17
C ARG A 64 28.16 28.16 -16.92
N ASN A 65 28.20 26.84 -17.08
CA ASN A 65 29.31 26.13 -17.74
C ASN A 65 28.81 25.15 -18.81
N GLY A 66 28.01 25.66 -19.74
CA GLY A 66 27.44 24.88 -20.84
C GLY A 66 26.41 23.85 -20.35
N SER A 67 26.38 22.70 -21.01
CA SER A 67 25.43 21.61 -20.73
C SER A 67 26.14 20.26 -20.71
N HIS A 68 25.56 19.27 -20.04
CA HIS A 68 25.98 17.89 -20.18
C HIS A 68 25.66 17.33 -21.57
N GLU A 69 26.25 16.19 -21.91
CA GLU A 69 25.76 15.39 -23.02
C GLU A 69 24.31 14.96 -22.78
N PRO A 70 23.49 14.84 -23.85
CA PRO A 70 22.13 14.38 -23.73
C PRO A 70 22.10 12.98 -23.12
N ARG A 71 21.11 12.73 -22.28
CA ARG A 71 20.83 11.39 -21.76
C ARG A 71 19.34 11.14 -21.78
N GLU A 72 18.95 9.91 -22.02
CA GLU A 72 17.55 9.52 -21.91
C GLU A 72 17.12 9.41 -20.45
N VAL A 73 15.95 9.97 -20.18
CA VAL A 73 15.25 9.87 -18.90
C VAL A 73 13.86 9.29 -19.17
N VAL A 74 13.57 8.14 -18.55
CA VAL A 74 12.26 7.48 -18.69
C VAL A 74 11.24 8.15 -17.79
N THR A 75 10.18 8.67 -18.40
CA THR A 75 9.08 9.39 -17.74
C THR A 75 7.75 8.68 -18.01
N ALA A 76 6.65 9.19 -17.43
CA ALA A 76 5.31 8.70 -17.76
C ALA A 76 4.91 8.96 -19.22
N ALA A 77 5.55 9.93 -19.89
CA ALA A 77 5.37 10.22 -21.33
C ALA A 77 6.32 9.39 -22.23
N GLY A 78 7.03 8.43 -21.66
CA GLY A 78 8.07 7.64 -22.33
C GLY A 78 9.49 8.18 -22.13
N ALA A 79 10.43 7.65 -22.89
CA ALA A 79 11.83 8.07 -22.87
C ALA A 79 12.00 9.47 -23.48
N VAL A 80 12.62 10.37 -22.73
CA VAL A 80 12.86 11.77 -23.14
C VAL A 80 14.36 12.04 -23.13
N ALA A 81 14.91 12.52 -24.24
CA ALA A 81 16.30 12.97 -24.30
C ALA A 81 16.46 14.32 -23.59
N VAL A 82 17.26 14.35 -22.52
CA VAL A 82 17.45 15.54 -21.68
C VAL A 82 18.90 16.00 -21.75
N ARG A 83 19.09 17.27 -22.11
CA ARG A 83 20.38 17.97 -22.08
C ARG A 83 20.37 18.96 -20.90
N ALA A 84 20.90 18.54 -19.75
CA ALA A 84 20.87 19.34 -18.53
C ALA A 84 21.94 20.45 -18.54
N PRO A 85 21.60 21.71 -18.21
CA PRO A 85 22.57 22.79 -18.04
C PRO A 85 23.52 22.50 -16.87
N ARG A 86 24.74 23.03 -16.94
CA ARG A 86 25.77 22.88 -15.90
C ARG A 86 26.07 24.22 -15.25
N VAL A 87 26.39 24.15 -13.97
CA VAL A 87 26.88 25.28 -13.18
C VAL A 87 28.27 24.94 -12.66
N ASP A 88 29.20 25.85 -12.88
CA ASP A 88 30.52 25.86 -12.25
C ASP A 88 30.41 26.71 -10.98
N ASP A 89 30.22 26.04 -9.85
CA ASP A 89 30.17 26.68 -8.53
C ASP A 89 31.55 26.58 -7.88
N ARG A 90 32.29 27.69 -7.78
CA ARG A 90 33.67 27.77 -7.26
C ARG A 90 33.76 27.98 -5.77
N ARG A 91 32.61 28.03 -5.08
CA ARG A 91 32.57 28.27 -3.64
C ARG A 91 33.10 27.05 -2.90
N ILE A 92 33.73 27.30 -1.75
CA ILE A 92 34.23 26.26 -0.86
C ILE A 92 33.30 26.17 0.33
N ASP A 93 32.93 24.95 0.70
CA ASP A 93 32.18 24.72 1.93
C ASP A 93 33.11 24.90 3.15
N PRO A 94 32.80 25.83 4.08
CA PRO A 94 33.68 26.11 5.20
C PRO A 94 33.78 24.94 6.21
N ALA A 95 32.82 24.01 6.23
CA ALA A 95 32.85 22.87 7.14
C ALA A 95 33.67 21.70 6.60
N THR A 96 33.65 21.47 5.28
CA THR A 96 34.34 20.32 4.66
C THR A 96 35.62 20.69 3.93
N GLY A 97 35.81 21.97 3.59
CA GLY A 97 36.90 22.44 2.73
C GLY A 97 36.75 22.03 1.27
N GLU A 98 35.64 21.38 0.90
CA GLU A 98 35.39 20.93 -0.47
C GLU A 98 34.64 21.96 -1.31
N ARG A 99 34.81 21.87 -2.63
CA ARG A 99 34.10 22.72 -3.57
C ARG A 99 32.61 22.36 -3.63
N ARG A 100 31.74 23.36 -3.50
CA ARG A 100 30.30 23.19 -3.66
C ARG A 100 29.96 22.74 -5.08
N ARG A 101 28.95 21.88 -5.21
CA ARG A 101 28.45 21.40 -6.49
C ARG A 101 26.96 21.66 -6.61
N PHE A 102 26.57 22.28 -7.72
CA PHE A 102 25.17 22.37 -8.08
C PHE A 102 24.62 20.96 -8.35
N SER A 103 23.47 20.66 -7.75
CA SER A 103 22.68 19.47 -8.04
C SER A 103 21.24 19.91 -8.26
N SER A 104 20.71 19.60 -9.45
CA SER A 104 19.32 19.89 -9.79
C SER A 104 18.38 19.10 -8.86
N ALA A 105 17.35 19.77 -8.34
CA ALA A 105 16.26 19.14 -7.61
C ALA A 105 15.28 18.47 -8.60
N ILE A 106 15.12 19.04 -9.79
CA ILE A 106 14.25 18.51 -10.86
C ILE A 106 14.83 17.23 -11.47
N LEU A 107 16.12 17.23 -11.82
CA LEU A 107 16.82 16.11 -12.43
C LEU A 107 18.17 15.85 -11.73
N PRO A 108 18.15 15.10 -10.61
CA PRO A 108 19.36 14.77 -9.88
C PRO A 108 20.43 14.12 -10.76
N SER A 109 21.69 14.25 -10.34
CA SER A 109 22.83 13.63 -11.02
C SER A 109 22.59 12.15 -11.27
N TRP A 110 22.92 11.70 -12.48
CA TRP A 110 22.77 10.30 -12.92
C TRP A 110 21.33 9.76 -12.99
N CYS A 111 20.31 10.57 -12.72
CA CYS A 111 18.92 10.16 -12.90
C CYS A 111 18.66 9.75 -14.36
N ARG A 112 18.10 8.54 -14.53
CA ARG A 112 17.70 7.94 -15.83
C ARG A 112 16.20 7.60 -15.90
N ARG A 113 15.48 7.80 -14.80
CA ARG A 113 14.04 7.52 -14.72
C ARG A 113 13.41 8.31 -13.59
N THR A 114 12.14 8.66 -13.75
CA THR A 114 11.39 9.35 -12.68
C THR A 114 11.09 8.40 -11.50
N PRO A 115 10.91 8.94 -10.29
CA PRO A 115 10.43 8.17 -9.14
C PRO A 115 9.10 7.46 -9.42
N LYS A 116 8.19 8.11 -10.17
CA LYS A 116 6.89 7.54 -10.51
C LYS A 116 6.98 6.26 -11.33
N ILE A 117 7.88 6.21 -12.31
CA ILE A 117 8.14 4.98 -13.06
C ILE A 117 8.67 3.89 -12.13
N THR A 118 9.51 4.26 -11.15
CA THR A 118 10.03 3.33 -10.15
C THR A 118 8.95 2.73 -9.26
N GLU A 119 7.93 3.50 -8.89
CA GLU A 119 6.75 3.04 -8.11
C GLU A 119 5.85 2.08 -8.88
N VAL A 120 5.83 2.14 -10.21
CA VAL A 120 5.01 1.24 -11.05
C VAL A 120 5.64 -0.16 -11.15
N LEU A 121 6.95 -0.27 -10.98
CA LEU A 121 7.70 -1.54 -11.09
C LEU A 121 7.25 -2.62 -10.08
N PRO A 122 7.09 -2.34 -8.76
CA PRO A 122 6.56 -3.33 -7.82
C PRO A 122 5.12 -3.72 -8.12
N LEU A 123 4.29 -2.77 -8.62
CA LEU A 123 2.92 -3.06 -9.03
C LEU A 123 2.88 -4.02 -10.21
N LEU A 124 3.73 -3.81 -11.23
CA LEU A 124 3.82 -4.67 -12.40
C LEU A 124 4.34 -6.08 -12.08
N TYR A 125 5.33 -6.18 -11.18
CA TYR A 125 5.79 -7.47 -10.65
C TYR A 125 4.66 -8.22 -9.94
N LEU A 126 3.89 -7.53 -9.10
CA LEU A 126 2.72 -8.10 -8.43
C LEU A 126 1.59 -8.45 -9.41
N HIS A 127 1.46 -7.67 -10.48
CA HIS A 127 0.48 -7.91 -11.53
C HIS A 127 0.77 -9.15 -12.37
N GLY A 128 1.80 -9.92 -12.05
CA GLY A 128 2.02 -11.25 -12.59
C GLY A 128 2.93 -11.26 -13.81
N LEU A 129 3.65 -10.16 -14.08
CA LEU A 129 4.70 -10.14 -15.09
C LEU A 129 5.97 -10.74 -14.48
N SER A 130 6.52 -11.78 -15.11
CA SER A 130 7.82 -12.28 -14.70
C SER A 130 8.88 -11.20 -14.95
N SER A 131 10.01 -11.24 -14.22
CA SER A 131 11.11 -10.29 -14.47
C SER A 131 11.62 -10.33 -15.92
N GLY A 132 11.38 -11.42 -16.66
CA GLY A 132 11.69 -11.55 -18.08
C GLY A 132 10.65 -10.90 -19.00
N ASP A 133 9.36 -10.95 -18.64
CA ASP A 133 8.26 -10.33 -19.40
C ASP A 133 8.11 -8.83 -19.10
N PHE A 134 8.85 -8.35 -18.11
CA PHE A 134 8.86 -6.97 -17.66
C PHE A 134 9.41 -6.00 -18.70
N VAL A 135 10.56 -6.37 -19.29
CA VAL A 135 11.26 -5.53 -20.27
C VAL A 135 10.41 -5.34 -21.53
N PRO A 136 9.85 -6.40 -22.15
CA PRO A 136 9.01 -6.23 -23.33
C PRO A 136 7.73 -5.42 -23.07
N ALA A 137 7.04 -5.66 -21.95
CA ALA A 137 5.76 -5.01 -21.66
C ALA A 137 5.90 -3.49 -21.41
N LEU A 138 6.90 -3.11 -20.61
CA LEU A 138 7.19 -1.68 -20.37
C LEU A 138 7.90 -1.03 -21.56
N GLY A 139 8.71 -1.77 -22.30
CA GLY A 139 9.32 -1.31 -23.55
C GLY A 139 8.30 -0.84 -24.56
N GLN A 140 7.26 -1.63 -24.77
CA GLN A 140 6.14 -1.29 -25.66
C GLN A 140 5.37 -0.05 -25.16
N PHE A 141 5.17 0.08 -23.85
CA PHE A 141 4.40 1.19 -23.29
C PHE A 141 5.20 2.50 -23.20
N LEU A 142 6.49 2.44 -22.89
CA LEU A 142 7.36 3.60 -22.65
C LEU A 142 8.22 3.97 -23.87
N GLY A 143 8.16 3.18 -24.93
CA GLY A 143 8.93 3.36 -26.17
C GLY A 143 10.42 3.04 -26.04
N SER A 144 10.88 2.53 -24.90
CA SER A 144 12.28 2.16 -24.66
C SER A 144 12.42 1.16 -23.52
N ASN A 145 13.39 0.26 -23.66
CA ASN A 145 13.81 -0.68 -22.63
C ASN A 145 14.88 -0.08 -21.69
N ALA A 146 15.35 1.15 -21.97
CA ALA A 146 16.43 1.78 -21.22
C ALA A 146 16.04 1.96 -19.74
N GLY A 147 16.87 1.43 -18.82
CA GLY A 147 16.63 1.53 -17.38
C GLY A 147 15.64 0.51 -16.80
N LEU A 148 15.29 -0.54 -17.55
CA LEU A 148 14.37 -1.60 -17.13
C LEU A 148 15.03 -3.00 -17.08
N SER A 149 16.36 -3.09 -17.05
CA SER A 149 17.09 -4.36 -17.02
C SER A 149 16.76 -5.24 -15.81
N SER A 150 17.03 -6.55 -15.92
CA SER A 150 16.96 -7.49 -14.77
C SER A 150 17.80 -7.03 -13.58
N SER A 151 19.01 -6.49 -13.83
CA SER A 151 19.87 -5.89 -12.80
C SER A 151 19.24 -4.70 -12.09
N THR A 152 18.39 -3.95 -12.79
CA THR A 152 17.63 -2.83 -12.22
C THR A 152 16.54 -3.33 -11.28
N VAL A 153 15.84 -4.42 -11.63
CA VAL A 153 14.85 -5.06 -10.75
C VAL A 153 15.49 -5.60 -9.47
N THR A 154 16.68 -6.19 -9.57
CA THR A 154 17.44 -6.65 -8.38
C THR A 154 17.81 -5.47 -7.47
N ARG A 155 18.39 -4.40 -8.01
CA ARG A 155 18.73 -3.19 -7.23
C ARG A 155 17.53 -2.55 -6.54
N LEU A 156 16.38 -2.54 -7.22
CA LEU A 156 15.14 -2.05 -6.64
C LEU A 156 14.67 -2.91 -5.49
N THR A 157 14.77 -4.23 -5.62
CA THR A 157 14.43 -5.14 -4.55
C THR A 157 15.30 -4.91 -3.32
N GLU A 158 16.61 -4.66 -3.49
CA GLU A 158 17.50 -4.27 -2.36
C GLU A 158 17.11 -2.94 -1.73
N THR A 159 16.69 -1.97 -2.54
CA THR A 159 16.18 -0.69 -2.04
C THR A 159 14.93 -0.91 -1.20
N TRP A 160 13.98 -1.72 -1.67
CA TRP A 160 12.74 -2.01 -0.94
C TRP A 160 12.99 -2.82 0.33
N LYS A 161 13.98 -3.72 0.35
CA LYS A 161 14.38 -4.41 1.59
C LYS A 161 14.89 -3.40 2.62
N THR A 162 15.71 -2.45 2.20
CA THR A 162 16.23 -1.38 3.07
C THR A 162 15.08 -0.51 3.61
N GLU A 163 14.15 -0.10 2.75
CA GLU A 163 12.96 0.66 3.16
C GLU A 163 12.06 -0.14 4.12
N GLN A 164 11.82 -1.42 3.85
CA GLN A 164 11.03 -2.29 4.71
C GLN A 164 11.69 -2.48 6.08
N GLN A 165 13.02 -2.59 6.12
CA GLN A 165 13.77 -2.68 7.38
C GLN A 165 13.72 -1.36 8.16
N ALA A 166 13.89 -0.22 7.50
CA ALA A 166 13.72 1.09 8.12
C ALA A 166 12.30 1.25 8.70
N PHE A 167 11.28 0.83 7.95
CA PHE A 167 9.90 0.79 8.40
C PHE A 167 9.70 -0.12 9.62
N SER A 168 10.33 -1.30 9.65
CA SER A 168 10.19 -2.22 10.80
C SER A 168 10.80 -1.68 12.08
N HIS A 169 11.71 -0.70 12.00
CA HIS A 169 12.34 -0.05 13.16
C HIS A 169 11.77 1.33 13.50
N ARG A 170 10.80 1.84 12.73
CA ARG A 170 10.27 3.19 12.95
C ARG A 170 9.61 3.35 14.32
N ASP A 171 9.68 4.55 14.87
CA ASP A 171 8.98 4.92 16.10
C ASP A 171 7.45 4.92 15.89
N LEU A 172 6.72 4.37 16.86
CA LEU A 172 5.26 4.32 16.93
C LEU A 172 4.71 5.13 18.10
N SER A 173 5.56 5.74 18.93
CA SER A 173 5.17 6.48 20.14
C SER A 173 4.32 7.73 19.86
N GLY A 174 4.51 8.35 18.69
CA GLY A 174 3.80 9.55 18.27
C GLY A 174 2.39 9.33 17.72
N VAL A 175 1.92 8.08 17.62
CA VAL A 175 0.64 7.76 16.96
C VAL A 175 -0.27 6.92 17.85
N ASP A 176 -1.52 7.36 17.98
CA ASP A 176 -2.58 6.58 18.62
C ASP A 176 -3.42 5.80 17.63
N TYR A 177 -3.39 4.47 17.76
CA TYR A 177 -4.28 3.60 17.03
C TYR A 177 -5.55 3.33 17.83
N VAL A 178 -6.68 3.84 17.36
CA VAL A 178 -7.99 3.56 17.96
C VAL A 178 -8.40 2.12 17.65
N TYR A 179 -8.18 1.70 16.42
CA TYR A 179 -8.48 0.34 15.95
C TYR A 179 -7.26 -0.27 15.28
N VAL A 180 -7.15 -1.58 15.35
CA VAL A 180 -6.22 -2.35 14.52
C VAL A 180 -6.95 -3.49 13.84
N TRP A 181 -6.61 -3.76 12.59
CA TRP A 181 -6.94 -4.99 11.89
C TRP A 181 -5.70 -5.88 11.84
N ALA A 182 -5.88 -7.16 12.11
CA ALA A 182 -4.85 -8.17 12.01
C ALA A 182 -5.31 -9.30 11.09
N ASP A 183 -4.43 -9.73 10.18
CA ASP A 183 -4.68 -10.86 9.29
C ASP A 183 -3.37 -11.58 8.91
N GLY A 184 -3.49 -12.88 8.61
CA GLY A 184 -2.42 -13.74 8.15
C GLY A 184 -2.57 -14.04 6.66
N ILE A 185 -1.53 -13.74 5.87
CA ILE A 185 -1.62 -13.81 4.41
C ILE A 185 -0.57 -14.76 3.86
N HIS A 186 -1.05 -15.79 3.19
CA HIS A 186 -0.21 -16.81 2.60
C HIS A 186 0.12 -16.48 1.15
N VAL A 187 1.40 -16.37 0.83
CA VAL A 187 1.92 -16.08 -0.51
C VAL A 187 2.89 -17.19 -0.94
N THR A 188 2.82 -17.64 -2.19
CA THR A 188 3.73 -18.66 -2.73
C THR A 188 5.07 -18.03 -3.10
N ILE A 189 6.21 -18.65 -2.72
CA ILE A 189 7.57 -18.23 -3.06
C ILE A 189 8.16 -19.18 -4.11
N ARG A 190 9.03 -18.68 -5.00
CA ARG A 190 9.62 -19.44 -6.12
C ARG A 190 10.77 -20.36 -5.73
N LEU A 191 11.68 -19.94 -4.85
CA LEU A 191 12.91 -20.71 -4.53
C LEU A 191 12.78 -21.64 -3.32
N ALA A 192 11.62 -21.67 -2.66
CA ALA A 192 11.38 -22.57 -1.53
C ALA A 192 9.99 -23.21 -1.68
N GLU A 193 9.89 -24.51 -1.43
CA GLU A 193 8.60 -25.25 -1.37
C GLU A 193 7.68 -24.78 -0.21
N HIS A 194 8.02 -23.68 0.45
CA HIS A 194 7.32 -23.14 1.61
C HIS A 194 6.49 -21.91 1.25
N LYS A 195 5.25 -21.87 1.74
CA LYS A 195 4.40 -20.67 1.72
C LYS A 195 4.97 -19.62 2.67
N LEU A 196 5.11 -18.38 2.18
CA LEU A 196 5.34 -17.20 3.03
C LEU A 196 4.07 -16.93 3.82
N CYS A 197 4.17 -16.80 5.14
CA CYS A 197 3.05 -16.38 5.97
C CYS A 197 3.34 -14.94 6.43
N LEU A 198 2.66 -13.97 5.81
CA LEU A 198 2.79 -12.57 6.18
C LEU A 198 1.79 -12.26 7.29
N LEU A 199 2.27 -11.79 8.43
CA LEU A 199 1.42 -11.26 9.49
C LEU A 199 1.30 -9.75 9.29
N VAL A 200 0.07 -9.26 9.10
CA VAL A 200 -0.20 -7.87 8.75
C VAL A 200 -0.99 -7.20 9.86
N LEU A 201 -0.54 -6.03 10.32
CA LEU A 201 -1.34 -5.12 11.14
C LEU A 201 -1.57 -3.79 10.44
N ILE A 202 -2.84 -3.44 10.26
CA ILE A 202 -3.28 -2.11 9.79
C ILE A 202 -3.93 -1.37 10.95
N GLY A 203 -3.47 -0.17 11.25
CA GLY A 203 -3.99 0.69 12.31
C GLY A 203 -4.92 1.76 11.78
N VAL A 204 -5.82 2.23 12.63
CA VAL A 204 -6.65 3.42 12.42
C VAL A 204 -6.26 4.46 13.43
N ARG A 205 -5.75 5.60 12.94
CA ARG A 205 -5.41 6.74 13.77
C ARG A 205 -6.66 7.42 14.36
N ALA A 206 -6.47 8.28 15.34
CA ALA A 206 -7.55 9.06 15.95
C ALA A 206 -8.31 9.97 14.95
N ASP A 207 -7.68 10.36 13.85
CA ASP A 207 -8.29 11.13 12.75
C ASP A 207 -9.08 10.26 11.75
N GLY A 208 -9.05 8.93 11.91
CA GLY A 208 -9.70 7.95 11.03
C GLY A 208 -8.82 7.49 9.86
N HIS A 209 -7.62 8.04 9.69
CA HIS A 209 -6.66 7.60 8.67
C HIS A 209 -6.19 6.17 8.95
N LYS A 210 -6.05 5.37 7.90
CA LYS A 210 -5.59 3.99 7.99
C LYS A 210 -4.14 3.91 7.55
N GLU A 211 -3.34 3.15 8.28
CA GLU A 211 -1.96 2.90 7.85
C GLU A 211 -1.48 1.50 8.21
N LEU A 212 -0.53 0.99 7.43
CA LEU A 212 0.21 -0.21 7.80
C LEU A 212 1.00 0.09 9.06
N VAL A 213 0.82 -0.70 10.11
CA VAL A 213 1.52 -0.58 11.39
C VAL A 213 2.75 -1.47 11.41
N ALA A 214 2.56 -2.74 11.02
CA ALA A 214 3.60 -3.75 11.01
C ALA A 214 3.32 -4.83 9.95
N LEU A 215 4.40 -5.37 9.40
CA LEU A 215 4.40 -6.46 8.42
C LEU A 215 5.64 -7.32 8.66
N VAL A 216 5.47 -8.60 8.95
CA VAL A 216 6.59 -9.54 9.15
C VAL A 216 6.35 -10.87 8.44
N ASP A 217 7.43 -11.58 8.12
CA ASP A 217 7.39 -13.00 7.78
C ASP A 217 7.25 -13.81 9.08
N GLY A 218 6.10 -14.42 9.29
CA GLY A 218 5.83 -15.32 10.40
C GLY A 218 6.14 -16.79 10.05
N TYR A 219 6.63 -17.56 11.02
CA TYR A 219 6.66 -19.01 10.92
C TYR A 219 5.25 -19.56 11.20
N ARG A 220 4.34 -19.40 10.22
CA ARG A 220 2.88 -19.64 10.32
C ARG A 220 2.16 -18.62 11.21
N GLU A 221 0.84 -18.79 11.36
CA GLU A 221 -0.02 -18.00 12.28
C GLU A 221 0.07 -18.49 13.73
N ALA A 222 1.28 -18.81 14.20
CA ALA A 222 1.51 -19.26 15.57
C ALA A 222 1.32 -18.10 16.57
N THR A 223 0.92 -18.43 17.80
CA THR A 223 0.78 -17.45 18.89
C THR A 223 2.08 -16.68 19.12
N GLU A 224 3.21 -17.37 19.12
CA GLU A 224 4.52 -16.77 19.36
C GLU A 224 4.90 -15.76 18.26
N SER A 225 4.69 -16.07 16.98
CA SER A 225 4.95 -15.13 15.89
C SER A 225 4.10 -13.86 15.98
N TRP A 226 2.85 -13.97 16.42
CA TRP A 226 2.02 -12.80 16.70
C TRP A 226 2.47 -12.05 17.96
N ALA A 227 2.90 -12.76 19.01
CA ALA A 227 3.39 -12.16 20.24
C ALA A 227 4.67 -11.37 19.98
N ASP A 228 5.61 -11.90 19.21
CA ASP A 228 6.84 -11.21 18.83
C ASP A 228 6.55 -9.95 18.05
N LEU A 229 5.63 -10.00 17.08
CA LEU A 229 5.20 -8.81 16.34
C LEU A 229 4.59 -7.77 17.29
N LEU A 230 3.64 -8.15 18.15
CA LEU A 230 2.96 -7.21 19.04
C LEU A 230 3.92 -6.63 20.10
N ARG A 231 4.80 -7.45 20.69
CA ARG A 231 5.85 -7.00 21.62
C ARG A 231 6.82 -6.05 20.92
N ASP A 232 7.17 -6.32 19.67
CA ASP A 232 7.96 -5.42 18.86
C ASP A 232 7.27 -4.06 18.64
N CYS A 233 5.98 -4.06 18.31
CA CYS A 233 5.20 -2.82 18.23
C CYS A 233 5.19 -2.06 19.57
N ALA A 234 4.99 -2.77 20.68
CA ALA A 234 5.01 -2.18 22.01
C ALA A 234 6.38 -1.57 22.36
N ARG A 235 7.49 -2.27 22.04
CA ARG A 235 8.86 -1.76 22.21
C ARG A 235 9.13 -0.51 21.37
N ARG A 236 8.54 -0.42 20.18
CA ARG A 236 8.57 0.77 19.31
C ARG A 236 7.65 1.89 19.80
N GLY A 237 7.01 1.76 20.96
CA GLY A 237 6.19 2.80 21.57
C GLY A 237 4.70 2.75 21.24
N MET A 238 4.23 1.73 20.51
CA MET A 238 2.81 1.59 20.20
C MET A 238 2.00 1.38 21.48
N ARG A 239 1.03 2.27 21.74
CA ARG A 239 0.05 2.11 22.81
C ARG A 239 -1.00 1.06 22.45
N ALA A 240 -1.57 0.43 23.48
CA ALA A 240 -2.65 -0.54 23.31
C ALA A 240 -3.84 0.08 22.55
N PRO A 241 -4.27 -0.52 21.42
CA PRO A 241 -5.43 -0.04 20.70
C PRO A 241 -6.72 -0.31 21.47
N VAL A 242 -7.81 0.40 21.12
CA VAL A 242 -9.10 0.20 21.80
C VAL A 242 -9.79 -1.08 21.35
N LEU A 243 -9.66 -1.42 20.06
CA LEU A 243 -10.24 -2.63 19.46
C LEU A 243 -9.28 -3.25 18.45
N ALA A 244 -9.08 -4.56 18.56
CA ALA A 244 -8.47 -5.36 17.51
C ALA A 244 -9.53 -6.16 16.75
N VAL A 245 -9.45 -6.15 15.42
CA VAL A 245 -10.35 -6.86 14.51
C VAL A 245 -9.53 -7.89 13.73
N GLY A 246 -9.95 -9.15 13.73
CA GLY A 246 -9.23 -10.20 12.99
C GLY A 246 -10.07 -11.44 12.73
N ASP A 247 -9.49 -12.43 12.07
CA ASP A 247 -10.10 -13.74 11.91
C ASP A 247 -10.09 -14.58 13.22
N GLY A 248 -10.73 -15.74 13.20
CA GLY A 248 -10.74 -16.79 14.20
C GLY A 248 -9.37 -17.39 14.54
N ALA A 249 -8.29 -17.05 13.83
CA ALA A 249 -6.95 -17.60 14.02
C ALA A 249 -6.47 -17.44 15.46
N LEU A 250 -6.38 -18.55 16.20
CA LEU A 250 -6.19 -18.54 17.66
C LEU A 250 -4.90 -17.87 18.11
N GLY A 251 -3.85 -17.91 17.29
CA GLY A 251 -2.53 -17.37 17.62
C GLY A 251 -2.55 -15.87 17.93
N PHE A 252 -3.20 -15.06 17.09
CA PHE A 252 -3.28 -13.62 17.28
C PHE A 252 -3.92 -13.22 18.61
N TRP A 253 -5.01 -13.89 19.00
CA TRP A 253 -5.77 -13.51 20.20
C TRP A 253 -5.07 -13.94 21.49
N GLY A 254 -4.34 -15.06 21.46
CA GLY A 254 -3.47 -15.42 22.57
C GLY A 254 -2.41 -14.34 22.81
N ALA A 255 -1.72 -13.94 21.73
CA ALA A 255 -0.72 -12.88 21.78
C ALA A 255 -1.30 -11.52 22.20
N LEU A 256 -2.48 -11.16 21.71
CA LEU A 256 -3.12 -9.89 22.04
C LEU A 256 -3.45 -9.79 23.53
N ARG A 257 -3.98 -10.85 24.14
CA ARG A 257 -4.28 -10.89 25.58
C ARG A 257 -3.03 -10.76 26.44
N GLU A 258 -1.90 -11.28 25.96
CA GLU A 258 -0.63 -11.20 26.66
C GLU A 258 -0.03 -9.79 26.57
N VAL A 259 0.07 -9.23 25.36
CA VAL A 259 0.82 -7.99 25.11
C VAL A 259 -0.04 -6.74 25.36
N PHE A 260 -1.32 -6.78 25.00
CA PHE A 260 -2.24 -5.65 25.12
C PHE A 260 -3.58 -6.09 25.76
N PRO A 261 -3.58 -6.51 27.04
CA PRO A 261 -4.74 -7.10 27.73
C PRO A 261 -5.98 -6.18 27.79
N GLU A 262 -5.79 -4.86 27.73
CA GLU A 262 -6.85 -3.86 27.71
C GLU A 262 -7.56 -3.77 26.35
N THR A 263 -6.98 -4.33 25.28
CA THR A 263 -7.53 -4.27 23.93
C THR A 263 -8.71 -5.20 23.79
N ARG A 264 -9.84 -4.68 23.31
CA ARG A 264 -11.03 -5.50 23.06
C ARG A 264 -10.89 -6.33 21.78
N GLU A 265 -11.51 -7.50 21.78
CA GLU A 265 -11.50 -8.41 20.62
C GLU A 265 -12.76 -8.29 19.77
N GLN A 266 -12.57 -8.18 18.45
CA GLN A 266 -13.63 -8.27 17.46
C GLN A 266 -13.32 -9.31 16.38
N ARG A 267 -14.22 -10.28 16.20
CA ARG A 267 -14.11 -11.24 15.10
C ARG A 267 -14.70 -10.70 13.80
N CYS A 268 -14.04 -10.94 12.68
CA CYS A 268 -14.53 -10.55 11.36
C CYS A 268 -15.82 -11.31 10.98
N TRP A 269 -16.87 -10.59 10.58
CA TRP A 269 -18.13 -11.20 10.13
C TRP A 269 -17.99 -11.91 8.78
N VAL A 270 -17.09 -11.47 7.91
CA VAL A 270 -16.87 -12.08 6.59
C VAL A 270 -16.31 -13.49 6.75
N HIS A 271 -15.18 -13.62 7.45
CA HIS A 271 -14.59 -14.94 7.75
C HIS A 271 -15.54 -15.81 8.56
N LYS A 272 -16.28 -15.22 9.50
CA LYS A 272 -17.27 -15.98 10.27
C LYS A 272 -18.37 -16.54 9.38
N THR A 273 -18.90 -15.73 8.47
CA THR A 273 -19.93 -16.15 7.50
C THR A 273 -19.39 -17.26 6.61
N ALA A 274 -18.16 -17.14 6.11
CA ALA A 274 -17.52 -18.18 5.30
C ALA A 274 -17.41 -19.51 6.06
N ASN A 275 -16.93 -19.49 7.31
CA ASN A 275 -16.82 -20.67 8.18
C ASN A 275 -18.17 -21.33 8.45
N VAL A 276 -19.23 -20.53 8.61
CA VAL A 276 -20.60 -21.02 8.81
C VAL A 276 -21.14 -21.68 7.53
N LEU A 277 -20.91 -21.08 6.36
CA LEU A 277 -21.38 -21.61 5.08
C LEU A 277 -20.64 -22.88 4.65
N ALA A 278 -19.33 -22.96 4.91
CA ALA A 278 -18.52 -24.15 4.63
C ALA A 278 -19.01 -25.39 5.39
N ALA A 279 -19.70 -25.19 6.51
CA ALA A 279 -20.27 -26.25 7.34
C ALA A 279 -21.69 -26.69 6.93
N LEU A 280 -22.26 -26.05 5.90
CA LEU A 280 -23.64 -26.24 5.49
C LEU A 280 -23.76 -26.71 4.03
N PRO A 281 -24.80 -27.48 3.70
CA PRO A 281 -25.13 -27.77 2.31
C PRO A 281 -25.45 -26.47 1.56
N LYS A 282 -25.08 -26.40 0.26
CA LYS A 282 -25.27 -25.22 -0.59
C LYS A 282 -26.73 -24.72 -0.61
N SER A 283 -27.70 -25.62 -0.51
CA SER A 283 -29.14 -25.28 -0.43
C SER A 283 -29.51 -24.41 0.77
N ALA A 284 -28.80 -24.53 1.90
CA ALA A 284 -29.04 -23.75 3.11
C ALA A 284 -28.32 -22.38 3.10
N HIS A 285 -27.43 -22.11 2.13
CA HIS A 285 -26.61 -20.90 2.11
C HIS A 285 -27.43 -19.60 2.05
N PRO A 286 -28.49 -19.46 1.22
CA PRO A 286 -29.27 -18.22 1.18
C PRO A 286 -29.94 -17.90 2.53
N GLY A 287 -30.55 -18.89 3.17
CA GLY A 287 -31.20 -18.76 4.48
C GLY A 287 -30.19 -18.40 5.58
N ALA A 288 -29.04 -19.08 5.60
CA ALA A 288 -27.96 -18.80 6.54
C ALA A 288 -27.40 -17.38 6.38
N LYS A 289 -27.14 -16.93 5.15
CA LYS A 289 -26.68 -15.56 4.88
C LYS A 289 -27.69 -14.51 5.35
N LYS A 290 -28.98 -14.71 5.07
CA LYS A 290 -30.05 -13.82 5.52
C LYS A 290 -30.10 -13.77 7.05
N ALA A 291 -30.11 -14.93 7.70
CA ALA A 291 -30.15 -15.04 9.15
C ALA A 291 -28.96 -14.32 9.79
N LEU A 292 -27.74 -14.58 9.33
CA LEU A 292 -26.53 -13.87 9.77
C LEU A 292 -26.66 -12.37 9.53
N THR A 293 -27.10 -11.93 8.35
CA THR A 293 -27.29 -10.51 8.01
C THR A 293 -28.22 -9.78 8.99
N GLU A 294 -29.33 -10.39 9.37
CA GLU A 294 -30.25 -9.83 10.37
C GLU A 294 -29.56 -9.62 11.74
N ILE A 295 -28.60 -10.47 12.11
CA ILE A 295 -27.86 -10.38 13.38
C ILE A 295 -27.08 -9.07 13.46
N TRP A 296 -26.26 -8.77 12.45
CA TRP A 296 -25.34 -7.63 12.49
C TRP A 296 -25.92 -6.36 11.83
N ASN A 297 -27.08 -6.42 11.18
CA ASN A 297 -27.78 -5.23 10.64
C ASN A 297 -28.97 -4.73 11.46
N GLY A 298 -29.59 -5.56 12.32
CA GLY A 298 -30.80 -5.09 13.00
C GLY A 298 -30.52 -3.83 13.83
N ARG A 299 -31.35 -2.81 13.61
CA ARG A 299 -31.18 -1.46 14.14
C ARG A 299 -31.12 -1.45 15.68
N ARG A 300 -30.54 -0.37 16.19
CA ARG A 300 -30.23 0.05 17.57
C ARG A 300 -31.35 -0.06 18.63
N GLN A 301 -32.50 -0.70 18.37
CA GLN A 301 -33.70 -0.55 19.20
C GLN A 301 -33.89 -1.56 20.34
N THR A 302 -33.00 -2.52 20.52
CA THR A 302 -32.98 -3.29 21.78
C THR A 302 -31.54 -3.52 22.20
N GLN A 303 -31.15 -2.88 23.30
CA GLN A 303 -29.86 -3.07 23.93
C GLN A 303 -29.68 -4.54 24.35
N GLY A 304 -28.47 -5.06 24.10
CA GLY A 304 -27.85 -6.02 25.00
C GLY A 304 -28.35 -7.48 24.97
N PRO A 305 -28.24 -8.19 26.12
CA PRO A 305 -28.32 -9.65 26.26
C PRO A 305 -29.52 -10.33 25.62
N ARG A 306 -30.69 -9.66 25.56
CA ARG A 306 -31.92 -10.23 24.99
C ARG A 306 -31.78 -10.57 23.52
N ARG A 307 -31.06 -9.76 22.75
CA ARG A 307 -30.80 -10.05 21.33
C ARG A 307 -29.75 -11.13 21.17
N ARG A 308 -28.71 -11.15 22.02
CA ARG A 308 -27.76 -12.26 22.10
C ARG A 308 -28.50 -13.56 22.37
N ASP A 309 -29.47 -13.56 23.29
CA ASP A 309 -30.26 -14.73 23.65
C ASP A 309 -31.22 -15.18 22.56
N LEU A 310 -31.93 -14.24 21.92
CA LEU A 310 -32.77 -14.51 20.75
C LEU A 310 -31.95 -15.14 19.62
N LEU A 311 -30.72 -14.64 19.44
CA LEU A 311 -29.79 -15.17 18.47
C LEU A 311 -29.33 -16.58 18.83
N ARG A 312 -28.91 -16.79 20.07
CA ARG A 312 -28.50 -18.10 20.57
C ARG A 312 -29.65 -19.12 20.43
N ARG A 313 -30.91 -18.69 20.62
CA ARG A 313 -32.11 -19.52 20.40
C ARG A 313 -32.35 -19.83 18.92
N ARG A 314 -32.33 -18.85 18.02
CA ARG A 314 -32.44 -19.08 16.56
C ARG A 314 -31.32 -19.97 16.01
N LEU A 315 -30.09 -19.78 16.49
CA LEU A 315 -28.91 -20.55 16.06
C LEU A 315 -28.93 -22.00 16.57
N ARG A 316 -29.54 -22.27 17.74
CA ARG A 316 -29.68 -23.63 18.29
C ARG A 316 -30.64 -24.51 17.50
N GLY A 317 -31.63 -23.93 16.82
CA GLY A 317 -32.65 -24.67 16.05
C GLY A 317 -32.28 -25.02 14.60
N GLN A 318 -31.17 -24.50 14.05
CA GLN A 318 -30.92 -24.54 12.60
C GLN A 318 -29.81 -25.49 12.13
N SER A 319 -28.94 -26.03 12.99
CA SER A 319 -27.97 -27.07 12.59
C SER A 319 -27.20 -27.65 13.77
N SER A 320 -26.93 -28.96 13.74
CA SER A 320 -26.01 -29.63 14.68
C SER A 320 -24.52 -29.36 14.38
N ALA A 321 -24.20 -28.68 13.26
CA ALA A 321 -22.83 -28.50 12.78
C ALA A 321 -21.92 -27.73 13.76
N ARG A 322 -20.70 -28.24 13.97
CA ARG A 322 -19.70 -27.69 14.92
C ARG A 322 -19.35 -26.20 14.67
N PRO A 323 -19.20 -25.71 13.42
CA PRO A 323 -18.92 -24.29 13.15
C PRO A 323 -20.10 -23.35 13.54
N TRP A 324 -21.33 -23.85 13.44
CA TRP A 324 -22.52 -23.14 13.92
C TRP A 324 -22.51 -22.99 15.45
N ARG A 325 -22.18 -24.05 16.20
CA ARG A 325 -22.05 -24.00 17.66
C ARG A 325 -20.94 -23.04 18.12
N ARG A 326 -19.79 -23.04 17.42
CA ARG A 326 -18.69 -22.09 17.70
C ARG A 326 -19.07 -20.63 17.42
N SER A 327 -20.12 -20.38 16.64
CA SER A 327 -20.66 -19.02 16.40
C SER A 327 -21.41 -18.47 17.60
N VAL A 328 -22.06 -19.34 18.35
CA VAL A 328 -22.77 -18.99 19.59
C VAL A 328 -21.76 -18.66 20.70
N THR A 329 -20.62 -19.35 20.76
CA THR A 329 -19.60 -19.14 21.80
C THR A 329 -18.78 -17.87 21.58
N THR A 330 -18.55 -17.45 20.33
CA THR A 330 -17.79 -16.22 20.01
C THR A 330 -18.70 -15.02 19.71
N LEU A 331 -19.98 -15.07 20.10
CA LEU A 331 -20.96 -14.05 19.70
C LEU A 331 -20.63 -12.67 20.27
N ASP A 332 -20.09 -12.61 21.48
CA ASP A 332 -19.77 -11.34 22.13
C ASP A 332 -18.61 -10.64 21.42
N GLU A 333 -17.59 -11.40 21.00
CA GLU A 333 -16.49 -10.93 20.15
C GLU A 333 -16.98 -10.57 18.74
N LEU A 334 -18.03 -11.20 18.21
CA LEU A 334 -18.62 -10.80 16.93
C LEU A 334 -19.42 -9.51 17.01
N LEU A 335 -19.90 -9.14 18.19
CA LEU A 335 -20.77 -7.98 18.40
C LEU A 335 -20.08 -6.81 19.09
N ALA A 336 -18.78 -6.90 19.40
CA ALA A 336 -18.03 -5.86 20.11
C ALA A 336 -18.11 -4.49 19.40
N PHE A 337 -18.21 -4.48 18.06
CA PHE A 337 -18.35 -3.27 17.25
C PHE A 337 -19.57 -2.41 17.63
N TYR A 338 -20.63 -2.99 18.23
CA TYR A 338 -21.83 -2.24 18.63
C TYR A 338 -21.57 -1.22 19.75
N ASP A 339 -20.47 -1.39 20.51
CA ASP A 339 -20.08 -0.46 21.57
C ASP A 339 -19.34 0.77 21.02
N PHE A 340 -19.11 0.82 19.71
CA PHE A 340 -18.47 1.93 19.00
C PHE A 340 -19.50 2.73 18.19
N PRO A 341 -19.16 3.95 17.71
CA PRO A 341 -20.07 4.77 16.91
C PRO A 341 -20.64 4.00 15.69
N ALA A 342 -21.91 4.22 15.40
CA ALA A 342 -22.64 3.48 14.36
C ALA A 342 -22.04 3.70 12.96
N GLU A 343 -21.44 4.87 12.76
CA GLU A 343 -20.72 5.28 11.56
C GLU A 343 -19.49 4.39 11.31
N HIS A 344 -18.95 3.75 12.35
CA HIS A 344 -17.75 2.91 12.28
C HIS A 344 -18.08 1.44 11.98
N TRP A 345 -19.32 1.00 12.26
CA TRP A 345 -19.71 -0.42 12.20
C TRP A 345 -19.44 -1.06 10.84
N GLN A 346 -19.65 -0.33 9.75
CA GLN A 346 -19.38 -0.84 8.40
C GLN A 346 -17.91 -1.22 8.17
N TYR A 347 -16.98 -0.58 8.89
CA TYR A 347 -15.55 -0.84 8.79
C TYR A 347 -15.10 -1.94 9.77
N LEU A 348 -15.64 -1.95 11.00
CA LEU A 348 -15.21 -2.87 12.06
C LEU A 348 -15.73 -4.30 11.87
N ARG A 349 -16.77 -4.49 11.06
CA ARG A 349 -17.37 -5.81 10.82
C ARG A 349 -16.54 -6.66 9.84
N THR A 350 -15.50 -6.10 9.21
CA THR A 350 -14.73 -6.77 8.16
C THR A 350 -13.23 -6.49 8.28
N THR A 351 -12.42 -7.44 7.83
CA THR A 351 -10.97 -7.35 7.57
C THR A 351 -10.67 -6.92 6.13
N ASN A 352 -11.68 -6.42 5.40
CA ASN A 352 -11.57 -5.99 4.01
C ASN A 352 -10.38 -5.05 3.72
N PRO A 353 -9.97 -4.09 4.59
CA PRO A 353 -8.78 -3.27 4.31
C PRO A 353 -7.53 -4.11 4.01
N ILE A 354 -7.39 -5.27 4.67
CA ILE A 354 -6.31 -6.21 4.41
C ILE A 354 -6.64 -7.09 3.19
N GLU A 355 -7.81 -7.74 3.18
CA GLU A 355 -8.19 -8.65 2.10
C GLU A 355 -8.21 -7.99 0.72
N SER A 356 -8.75 -6.77 0.58
CA SER A 356 -8.81 -6.06 -0.70
C SER A 356 -7.43 -5.70 -1.23
N THR A 357 -6.50 -5.35 -0.33
CA THR A 357 -5.11 -5.02 -0.67
C THR A 357 -4.38 -6.27 -1.20
N PHE A 358 -4.71 -7.44 -0.67
CA PHE A 358 -4.04 -8.70 -1.03
C PHE A 358 -4.80 -9.60 -2.02
N ALA A 359 -6.05 -9.31 -2.35
CA ALA A 359 -6.82 -10.07 -3.33
C ALA A 359 -6.13 -10.07 -4.71
N THR A 360 -5.62 -8.92 -5.13
CA THR A 360 -4.87 -8.77 -6.38
C THR A 360 -3.54 -9.53 -6.34
N VAL A 361 -2.88 -9.55 -5.18
CA VAL A 361 -1.63 -10.29 -4.92
C VAL A 361 -1.86 -11.79 -5.13
N ARG A 362 -2.83 -12.37 -4.40
CA ARG A 362 -3.09 -13.82 -4.38
C ARG A 362 -3.47 -14.38 -5.76
N HIS A 363 -4.30 -13.66 -6.52
CA HIS A 363 -4.74 -14.09 -7.86
C HIS A 363 -3.57 -14.26 -8.84
N ARG A 364 -2.48 -13.52 -8.65
CA ARG A 364 -1.45 -13.34 -9.69
C ARG A 364 -0.10 -13.98 -9.36
N THR A 365 0.18 -14.28 -8.09
CA THR A 365 1.30 -15.15 -7.68
C THR A 365 1.25 -16.55 -8.28
N ARG A 366 0.10 -16.99 -8.81
CA ARG A 366 -0.01 -18.25 -9.57
C ARG A 366 0.75 -18.22 -10.91
N VAL A 367 0.99 -17.03 -11.48
CA VAL A 367 1.57 -16.86 -12.82
C VAL A 367 3.10 -16.70 -12.78
N THR A 368 3.63 -15.93 -11.81
CA THR A 368 5.08 -15.62 -11.74
C THR A 368 5.92 -16.61 -10.95
N ARG A 369 5.29 -17.66 -10.39
CA ARG A 369 5.88 -18.59 -9.42
C ARG A 369 6.37 -17.95 -8.10
N GLY A 370 6.16 -16.65 -7.89
CA GLY A 370 6.45 -15.95 -6.61
C GLY A 370 7.83 -15.27 -6.52
N PRO A 371 8.10 -14.54 -5.43
CA PRO A 371 9.40 -13.92 -5.15
C PRO A 371 10.53 -14.95 -5.06
N GLY A 372 11.75 -14.53 -5.38
CA GLY A 372 12.93 -15.38 -5.25
C GLY A 372 13.13 -15.84 -3.81
N SER A 373 13.21 -14.92 -2.85
CA SER A 373 13.40 -15.23 -1.43
C SER A 373 12.24 -14.75 -0.54
N ARG A 374 12.20 -15.22 0.71
CA ARG A 374 11.28 -14.71 1.75
C ARG A 374 11.46 -13.21 1.98
N THR A 375 12.70 -12.75 2.09
CA THR A 375 13.04 -11.33 2.29
C THR A 375 12.61 -10.45 1.13
N ALA A 376 12.80 -10.91 -0.11
CA ALA A 376 12.27 -10.22 -1.27
C ALA A 376 10.72 -10.18 -1.27
N GLY A 377 10.08 -11.30 -0.89
CA GLY A 377 8.62 -11.37 -0.79
C GLY A 377 8.04 -10.41 0.25
N LEU A 378 8.69 -10.28 1.41
CA LEU A 378 8.32 -9.33 2.45
C LEU A 378 8.48 -7.87 1.98
N ALA A 379 9.62 -7.53 1.39
CA ALA A 379 9.88 -6.19 0.86
C ALA A 379 8.90 -5.80 -0.25
N MET A 380 8.56 -6.73 -1.13
CA MET A 380 7.56 -6.52 -2.17
C MET A 380 6.17 -6.30 -1.57
N ALA A 381 5.73 -7.18 -0.65
CA ALA A 381 4.45 -7.02 0.04
C ALA A 381 4.35 -5.66 0.76
N PHE A 382 5.43 -5.22 1.39
CA PHE A 382 5.52 -3.90 2.02
C PHE A 382 5.22 -2.76 1.03
N LYS A 383 5.93 -2.67 -0.09
CA LYS A 383 5.72 -1.61 -1.10
C LYS A 383 4.31 -1.61 -1.68
N LEU A 384 3.70 -2.78 -1.79
CA LEU A 384 2.35 -2.92 -2.33
C LEU A 384 1.29 -2.39 -1.37
N ILE A 385 1.45 -2.71 -0.08
CA ILE A 385 0.57 -2.16 0.94
C ILE A 385 0.76 -0.65 1.04
N GLU A 386 2.00 -0.18 1.02
CA GLU A 386 2.31 1.25 1.05
C GLU A 386 1.65 1.99 -0.11
N ALA A 387 1.75 1.48 -1.35
CA ALA A 387 1.07 2.06 -2.51
C ALA A 387 -0.46 1.97 -2.46
N ALA A 388 -1.01 0.94 -1.79
CA ALA A 388 -2.45 0.78 -1.61
C ALA A 388 -3.03 1.68 -0.51
N GLN A 389 -2.20 2.03 0.48
CA GLN A 389 -2.58 2.81 1.66
C GLN A 389 -3.23 4.15 1.28
N ASP A 390 -2.69 4.83 0.28
CA ASP A 390 -3.19 6.13 -0.21
C ASP A 390 -4.65 6.07 -0.71
N ARG A 391 -5.12 4.88 -1.09
CA ARG A 391 -6.49 4.65 -1.60
C ARG A 391 -7.43 4.14 -0.53
N TRP A 392 -6.94 3.87 0.67
CA TRP A 392 -7.79 3.38 1.74
C TRP A 392 -8.72 4.47 2.23
N ARG A 393 -10.03 4.20 2.14
CA ARG A 393 -11.04 5.10 2.70
C ARG A 393 -10.85 5.21 4.21
N ALA A 394 -10.73 6.43 4.72
CA ALA A 394 -10.71 6.71 6.14
C ALA A 394 -11.98 6.20 6.84
N VAL A 395 -11.86 5.86 8.13
CA VAL A 395 -13.01 5.62 9.00
C VAL A 395 -13.70 6.96 9.25
N LYS A 396 -15.01 7.02 9.01
CA LYS A 396 -15.79 8.27 9.17
C LYS A 396 -15.65 8.78 10.61
N ARG A 397 -15.35 10.07 10.75
CA ARG A 397 -15.42 10.75 12.05
C ARG A 397 -16.88 10.83 12.51
N PRO A 398 -17.17 10.67 13.81
CA PRO A 398 -18.50 10.95 14.34
C PRO A 398 -18.85 12.41 14.03
N ALA A 399 -20.10 12.68 13.61
CA ALA A 399 -20.57 14.05 13.43
C ALA A 399 -20.35 14.85 14.73
N PRO A 400 -19.88 16.11 14.65
CA PRO A 400 -19.72 16.95 15.84
C PRO A 400 -21.08 17.09 16.52
N GLY A 401 -21.22 16.52 17.72
CA GLY A 401 -22.49 16.50 18.47
C GLY A 401 -22.81 15.17 19.17
N ARG A 402 -22.15 14.05 18.81
CA ARG A 402 -22.23 12.81 19.59
C ARG A 402 -21.05 12.73 20.54
N ALA A 403 -21.34 12.82 21.83
CA ALA A 403 -20.40 12.88 22.93
C ALA A 403 -19.18 11.96 22.74
N ARG A 404 -17.97 12.52 22.99
CA ARG A 404 -16.76 11.72 23.22
C ARG A 404 -17.10 10.59 24.20
N PRO A 405 -16.71 9.34 23.96
CA PRO A 405 -16.86 8.31 24.99
C PRO A 405 -16.10 8.76 26.23
N ARG A 406 -16.82 9.09 27.31
CA ARG A 406 -16.22 9.47 28.59
C ARG A 406 -15.50 8.25 29.15
N ARG A 407 -14.20 8.36 29.38
CA ARG A 407 -13.33 7.36 30.03
C ARG A 407 -13.67 7.06 31.50
N SER A 408 -14.73 7.63 32.09
CA SER A 408 -14.90 7.69 33.55
C SER A 408 -15.99 6.80 34.16
N SER A 409 -16.66 5.89 33.44
CA SER A 409 -17.74 5.08 34.03
C SER A 409 -17.41 3.59 34.28
N LEU A 410 -16.14 3.20 34.35
CA LEU A 410 -15.72 1.80 34.59
C LEU A 410 -14.92 1.59 35.88
N ARG A 411 -15.01 2.50 36.87
CA ARG A 411 -14.49 2.23 38.22
C ARG A 411 -15.62 1.87 39.19
N GLY A 412 -15.55 0.65 39.72
CA GLY A 412 -16.02 0.33 41.07
C GLY A 412 -17.42 -0.29 41.18
N ARG A 413 -17.49 -1.62 41.05
CA ARG A 413 -18.30 -2.45 41.95
C ARG A 413 -17.49 -3.69 42.35
N THR A 414 -16.59 -3.48 43.29
CA THR A 414 -16.10 -4.53 44.18
C THR A 414 -17.23 -4.77 45.19
N THR A 415 -17.93 -5.90 45.08
CA THR A 415 -18.85 -6.37 46.12
C THR A 415 -18.05 -7.19 47.14
N ARG A 416 -18.22 -6.84 48.42
CA ARG A 416 -18.15 -7.80 49.51
C ARG A 416 -19.28 -8.81 49.37
#